data_AF-A0A844TY47-F1
#
_entry.id   AF-A0A844TY47-F1
#
_cell.length_a   1.000
_cell.length_b   1.000
_cell.length_c   1.000
_cell.angle_alpha   90.00
_cell.angle_beta   90.00
_cell.angle_gamma   90.00
#
_symmetry.space_group_name_H-M   'P 1'
#
loop_
_entity.id
_entity.type
_entity.pdbx_description
1 polymer ?
#
loop_
_entity_poly.entity_id
_entity_poly.type
_entity_poly.pdbx_seq_one_letter_code
_entity_poly.pdbx_strand_id
1 'polypeptide(L)'
;MKKFITYIAVFGAAMGFFSCSSDDSTTPVVNPPEPPPVVTPEEEKLTLEANENTIYIGDEITFTAKVGEKEITEVTIKQSNGTTITDNKWIATEAGEFTFIATKKGYVDSDPITIKVDVDSKPNGQGYFKHKGTTYNIDVGEIFFDGFFDLDEEDENSAKVSSWTVRHTDLKTNYIIYFMFFAPAILQEDETYKYVLPNTENIESPTIMVGEIDSDGQIIIKDFITSNLNYNLNIGKMIRKDIYNASVKISTPANSAQEFNLEYTGEYYFPQED
;
A
#
# COMPACT_ATOMS: atom_id res chain seq x y z
N MET A 1 10.26 -28.01 -22.01
CA MET A 1 9.82 -27.62 -23.37
C MET A 1 9.28 -26.20 -23.29
N LYS A 2 10.05 -25.21 -23.78
CA LYS A 2 9.65 -23.79 -23.79
C LYS A 2 8.67 -23.56 -24.95
N LYS A 3 7.56 -22.89 -24.70
CA LYS A 3 6.69 -22.33 -25.75
C LYS A 3 6.69 -20.81 -25.63
N PHE A 4 7.30 -20.17 -26.61
CA PHE A 4 7.19 -18.75 -26.90
C PHE A 4 5.79 -18.46 -27.45
N ILE A 5 5.12 -17.43 -26.93
CA ILE A 5 3.94 -16.83 -27.57
C ILE A 5 4.27 -15.36 -27.83
N THR A 6 4.51 -15.08 -29.10
CA THR A 6 4.62 -13.75 -29.71
C THR A 6 3.23 -13.15 -29.86
N TYR A 7 3.01 -11.92 -29.40
CA TYR A 7 1.85 -11.12 -29.80
C TYR A 7 2.26 -9.90 -30.62
N ILE A 8 1.56 -9.76 -31.74
CA ILE A 8 1.73 -8.76 -32.80
C ILE A 8 0.91 -7.51 -32.47
N ALA A 9 1.51 -6.35 -32.74
CA ALA A 9 0.91 -5.02 -32.63
C ALA A 9 -0.17 -4.76 -33.70
N VAL A 10 -1.19 -3.95 -33.35
CA VAL A 10 -2.05 -3.27 -34.34
C VAL A 10 -2.15 -1.79 -33.99
N PHE A 11 -1.60 -0.98 -34.91
CA PHE A 11 -1.75 0.47 -35.01
C PHE A 11 -3.18 0.82 -35.46
N GLY A 12 -3.82 1.78 -34.78
CA GLY A 12 -5.06 2.41 -35.23
C GLY A 12 -4.91 3.93 -35.26
N ALA A 13 -4.56 4.47 -36.43
CA ALA A 13 -4.59 5.91 -36.71
C ALA A 13 -5.99 6.32 -37.19
N ALA A 14 -6.52 7.43 -36.68
CA ALA A 14 -7.67 8.11 -37.26
C ALA A 14 -7.42 9.63 -37.26
N MET A 15 -7.19 10.16 -38.47
CA MET A 15 -7.29 11.59 -38.78
C MET A 15 -8.76 11.95 -39.02
N GLY A 16 -9.18 13.13 -38.55
CA GLY A 16 -10.48 13.73 -38.84
C GLY A 16 -10.33 15.22 -39.11
N PHE A 17 -10.91 15.66 -40.23
CA PHE A 17 -10.70 16.94 -40.91
C PHE A 17 -11.46 18.13 -40.32
N PHE A 18 -10.97 19.32 -40.70
CA PHE A 18 -11.54 20.66 -40.54
C PHE A 18 -13.01 20.80 -41.00
N SER A 19 -13.75 21.68 -40.32
CA SER A 19 -14.91 22.36 -40.90
C SER A 19 -14.99 23.81 -40.41
N CYS A 20 -14.55 24.75 -41.26
CA CYS A 20 -14.92 26.16 -41.21
C CYS A 20 -16.22 26.35 -42.00
N SER A 21 -17.20 27.01 -41.39
CA SER A 21 -18.48 27.47 -41.98
C SER A 21 -19.02 28.51 -41.00
N SER A 22 -19.51 29.70 -41.35
CA SER A 22 -19.67 30.41 -42.61
C SER A 22 -19.55 31.91 -42.32
N ASP A 23 -19.13 32.65 -43.33
CA ASP A 23 -19.07 34.11 -43.38
C ASP A 23 -20.47 34.63 -43.76
N ASP A 24 -21.12 35.41 -42.88
CA ASP A 24 -22.44 36.03 -43.16
C ASP A 24 -22.31 37.55 -43.12
N SER A 25 -22.37 38.15 -44.31
CA SER A 25 -22.34 39.59 -44.53
C SER A 25 -23.72 40.19 -44.27
N THR A 26 -23.91 40.82 -43.11
CA THR A 26 -25.05 41.72 -42.85
C THR A 26 -24.59 43.16 -42.65
N THR A 27 -25.30 44.05 -43.34
CA THR A 27 -25.20 45.52 -43.36
C THR A 27 -24.93 46.19 -42.01
N PRO A 28 -24.17 47.31 -41.98
CA PRO A 28 -23.83 48.01 -40.74
C PRO A 28 -25.04 48.74 -40.18
N VAL A 29 -25.59 48.22 -39.08
CA VAL A 29 -26.43 48.99 -38.16
C VAL A 29 -25.48 49.78 -37.27
N VAL A 30 -25.49 51.11 -37.40
CA VAL A 30 -24.72 52.00 -36.53
C VAL A 30 -25.38 52.00 -35.15
N ASN A 31 -24.92 51.12 -34.27
CA ASN A 31 -25.25 51.18 -32.86
C ASN A 31 -24.47 52.34 -32.20
N PRO A 32 -25.06 53.05 -31.21
CA PRO A 32 -24.34 54.02 -30.38
C PRO A 32 -23.09 53.36 -29.75
N PRO A 33 -22.01 54.12 -29.51
CA PRO A 33 -20.79 53.56 -28.93
C PRO A 33 -21.11 52.86 -27.61
N GLU A 34 -20.90 51.56 -27.59
CA GLU A 34 -21.00 50.72 -26.41
C GLU A 34 -19.97 51.23 -25.37
N PRO A 35 -20.35 51.38 -24.09
CA PRO A 35 -19.39 51.75 -23.06
C PRO A 35 -18.24 50.74 -23.07
N PRO A 36 -16.99 51.18 -22.80
CA PRO A 36 -15.84 50.28 -22.83
C PRO A 36 -16.10 49.07 -21.92
N PRO A 37 -15.75 47.85 -22.36
CA PRO A 37 -15.96 46.66 -21.56
C PRO A 37 -15.25 46.84 -20.22
N VAL A 38 -16.02 46.72 -19.14
CA VAL A 38 -15.46 46.64 -17.79
C VAL A 38 -14.67 45.34 -17.75
N VAL A 39 -13.34 45.44 -17.85
CA VAL A 39 -12.44 44.28 -17.71
C VAL A 39 -12.46 43.91 -16.23
N THR A 40 -13.36 43.00 -15.87
CA THR A 40 -13.30 42.32 -14.57
C THR A 40 -12.02 41.48 -14.57
N PRO A 41 -11.14 41.60 -13.55
CA PRO A 41 -10.00 40.71 -13.42
C PRO A 41 -10.50 39.27 -13.43
N GLU A 42 -9.96 38.43 -14.32
CA GLU A 42 -10.24 37.00 -14.31
C GLU A 42 -9.60 36.43 -13.04
N GLU A 43 -10.44 36.05 -12.07
CA GLU A 43 -9.96 35.47 -10.82
C GLU A 43 -9.38 34.08 -11.11
N GLU A 44 -8.15 33.84 -10.65
CA GLU A 44 -7.48 32.55 -10.81
C GLU A 44 -8.16 31.48 -9.95
N LYS A 45 -8.38 30.28 -10.53
CA LYS A 45 -9.03 29.16 -9.83
C LYS A 45 -8.00 28.28 -9.11
N LEU A 46 -8.26 27.99 -7.84
CA LEU A 46 -7.46 27.04 -7.06
C LEU A 46 -7.68 25.59 -7.55
N THR A 47 -6.63 24.79 -7.47
CA THR A 47 -6.69 23.32 -7.52
C THR A 47 -6.23 22.80 -6.18
N LEU A 48 -6.95 21.84 -5.61
CA LEU A 48 -6.58 21.17 -4.36
C LEU A 48 -6.16 19.74 -4.67
N GLU A 49 -5.01 19.34 -4.14
CA GLU A 49 -4.48 17.98 -4.22
C GLU A 49 -4.25 17.46 -2.80
N ALA A 50 -4.38 16.16 -2.61
CA ALA A 50 -3.94 15.44 -1.42
C ALA A 50 -2.82 14.49 -1.80
N ASN A 51 -1.92 14.18 -0.86
CA ASN A 51 -0.88 13.17 -1.08
C ASN A 51 -1.47 11.77 -1.36
N GLU A 52 -2.62 11.45 -0.74
CA GLU A 52 -3.39 10.22 -0.98
C GLU A 52 -4.89 10.50 -0.99
N ASN A 53 -5.66 9.69 -1.72
CA ASN A 53 -7.13 9.80 -1.79
C ASN A 53 -7.85 8.64 -1.06
N THR A 54 -7.10 7.68 -0.52
CA THR A 54 -7.64 6.56 0.26
C THR A 54 -6.66 6.24 1.39
N ILE A 55 -7.12 6.33 2.63
CA ILE A 55 -6.33 6.18 3.85
C ILE A 55 -7.09 5.39 4.91
N TYR A 56 -6.46 5.17 6.06
CA TYR A 56 -7.06 4.52 7.22
C TYR A 56 -7.27 5.48 8.39
N ILE A 57 -8.13 5.08 9.34
CA ILE A 57 -8.27 5.80 10.61
C ILE A 57 -6.90 5.89 11.29
N GLY A 58 -6.48 7.11 11.64
CA GLY A 58 -5.18 7.41 12.25
C GLY A 58 -4.18 8.02 11.28
N ASP A 59 -4.36 7.84 9.97
CA ASP A 59 -3.46 8.38 8.95
C ASP A 59 -3.60 9.90 8.82
N GLU A 60 -2.48 10.55 8.45
CA GLU A 60 -2.41 11.98 8.16
C GLU A 60 -2.37 12.22 6.65
N ILE A 61 -3.26 13.10 6.17
CA ILE A 61 -3.23 13.66 4.82
C ILE A 61 -2.61 15.05 4.86
N THR A 62 -1.71 15.31 3.92
CA THR A 62 -1.23 16.66 3.59
C THR A 62 -1.87 17.12 2.29
N PHE A 63 -2.42 18.33 2.34
CA PHE A 63 -3.03 18.98 1.19
C PHE A 63 -2.11 20.03 0.57
N THR A 64 -2.16 20.15 -0.76
CA THR A 64 -1.45 21.18 -1.52
C THR A 64 -2.44 21.92 -2.41
N ALA A 65 -2.44 23.26 -2.32
CA ALA A 65 -3.26 24.10 -3.19
C ALA A 65 -2.38 24.77 -4.26
N LYS A 66 -2.86 24.81 -5.51
CA LYS A 66 -2.12 25.33 -6.67
C LYS A 66 -2.97 26.24 -7.55
N VAL A 67 -2.30 27.09 -8.32
CA VAL A 67 -2.85 27.72 -9.54
C VAL A 67 -1.89 27.37 -10.69
N GLY A 68 -2.37 26.59 -11.66
CA GLY A 68 -1.48 25.95 -12.62
C GLY A 68 -0.44 25.08 -11.89
N GLU A 69 0.85 25.31 -12.14
CA GLU A 69 1.95 24.58 -11.49
C GLU A 69 2.45 25.25 -10.21
N LYS A 70 1.94 26.43 -9.86
CA LYS A 70 2.43 27.22 -8.73
C LYS A 70 1.65 26.89 -7.46
N GLU A 71 2.37 26.48 -6.42
CA GLU A 71 1.81 26.31 -5.09
C GLU A 71 1.38 27.64 -4.47
N ILE A 72 0.22 27.63 -3.81
CA ILE A 72 -0.37 28.76 -3.11
C ILE A 72 -0.39 28.45 -1.61
N THR A 73 0.37 29.22 -0.84
CA THR A 73 0.41 29.14 0.64
C THR A 73 -0.76 29.88 1.28
N GLU A 74 -0.95 29.75 2.60
CA GLU A 74 -1.99 30.49 3.36
C GLU A 74 -3.42 30.28 2.82
N VAL A 75 -3.71 29.09 2.31
CA VAL A 75 -5.06 28.68 1.93
C VAL A 75 -5.84 28.20 3.15
N THR A 76 -7.16 28.36 3.10
CA THR A 76 -8.06 27.75 4.09
C THR A 76 -8.71 26.53 3.47
N ILE A 77 -8.42 25.35 4.03
CA ILE A 77 -9.04 24.09 3.62
C ILE A 77 -10.23 23.82 4.53
N LYS A 78 -11.36 23.50 3.92
CA LYS A 78 -12.62 23.20 4.61
C LYS A 78 -13.12 21.83 4.22
N GLN A 79 -13.53 21.07 5.22
CA GLN A 79 -14.32 19.87 5.01
C GLN A 79 -15.79 20.26 4.74
N SER A 80 -16.55 19.41 4.04
CA SER A 80 -17.97 19.62 3.71
C SER A 80 -18.89 19.86 4.92
N ASN A 81 -18.51 19.40 6.11
CA ASN A 81 -19.24 19.68 7.36
C ASN A 81 -18.94 21.08 7.95
N GLY A 82 -18.11 21.89 7.28
CA GLY A 82 -17.71 23.23 7.70
C GLY A 82 -16.46 23.29 8.59
N THR A 83 -15.88 22.13 8.96
CA THR A 83 -14.65 22.07 9.74
C THR A 83 -13.48 22.64 8.94
N THR A 84 -12.72 23.54 9.56
CA THR A 84 -11.50 24.10 8.96
C THR A 84 -10.30 23.24 9.35
N ILE A 85 -9.46 22.92 8.38
CA ILE A 85 -8.25 22.14 8.55
C ILE A 85 -7.08 23.08 8.83
N THR A 86 -6.27 22.76 9.85
CA THR A 86 -5.08 23.53 10.25
C THR A 86 -3.84 22.99 9.56
N ASP A 87 -2.89 23.87 9.23
CA ASP A 87 -1.57 23.51 8.67
C ASP A 87 -1.60 22.62 7.42
N ASN A 88 -2.72 22.66 6.68
CA ASN A 88 -2.98 21.79 5.53
C ASN A 88 -2.85 20.29 5.85
N LYS A 89 -3.02 19.90 7.11
CA LYS A 89 -2.90 18.52 7.59
C LYS A 89 -4.18 18.06 8.26
N TRP A 90 -4.65 16.87 7.89
CA TRP A 90 -5.85 16.27 8.46
C TRP A 90 -5.60 14.83 8.87
N ILE A 91 -5.95 14.51 10.12
CA ILE A 91 -5.87 13.14 10.65
C ILE A 91 -7.27 12.54 10.64
N ALA A 92 -7.42 11.38 10.01
CA ALA A 92 -8.68 10.68 9.98
C ALA A 92 -9.01 10.03 11.33
N THR A 93 -10.18 10.31 11.88
CA THR A 93 -10.63 9.75 13.17
C THR A 93 -11.81 8.78 13.04
N GLU A 94 -12.44 8.73 11.87
CA GLU A 94 -13.59 7.88 11.56
C GLU A 94 -13.56 7.46 10.09
N ALA A 95 -14.10 6.27 9.80
CA ALA A 95 -14.22 5.77 8.44
C ALA A 95 -15.38 6.44 7.71
N GLY A 96 -15.25 6.62 6.40
CA GLY A 96 -16.23 7.29 5.55
C GLY A 96 -15.61 8.01 4.36
N GLU A 97 -16.41 8.82 3.68
CA GLU A 97 -15.94 9.70 2.61
C GLU A 97 -15.97 11.16 3.07
N PHE A 98 -14.83 11.84 2.93
CA PHE A 98 -14.61 13.18 3.45
C PHE A 98 -14.28 14.09 2.27
N THR A 99 -15.09 15.14 2.08
CA THR A 99 -14.91 16.07 0.95
C THR A 99 -14.26 17.36 1.42
N PHE A 100 -13.25 17.83 0.69
CA PHE A 100 -12.45 19.01 1.02
C PHE A 100 -12.44 20.02 -0.13
N ILE A 101 -12.43 21.29 0.22
CA ILE A 101 -12.34 22.43 -0.71
C ILE A 101 -11.29 23.41 -0.17
N ALA A 102 -10.45 23.95 -1.05
CA ALA A 102 -9.53 25.03 -0.74
C ALA A 102 -10.14 26.38 -1.10
N THR A 103 -10.00 27.35 -0.19
CA THR A 103 -10.53 28.71 -0.33
C THR A 103 -9.45 29.72 0.00
N LYS A 104 -9.37 30.82 -0.76
CA LYS A 104 -8.46 31.95 -0.49
C LYS A 104 -9.03 33.24 -1.08
N LYS A 105 -8.97 34.34 -0.33
CA LYS A 105 -9.46 35.64 -0.82
C LYS A 105 -8.72 36.07 -2.09
N GLY A 106 -9.47 36.46 -3.11
CA GLY A 106 -8.93 36.88 -4.41
C GLY A 106 -8.70 35.73 -5.39
N TYR A 107 -9.13 34.51 -5.05
CA TYR A 107 -9.13 33.34 -5.91
C TYR A 107 -10.53 32.75 -5.98
N VAL A 108 -10.82 32.06 -7.09
CA VAL A 108 -11.97 31.15 -7.16
C VAL A 108 -11.63 29.89 -6.37
N ASP A 109 -12.58 29.43 -5.54
CA ASP A 109 -12.45 28.21 -4.75
C ASP A 109 -12.13 26.99 -5.63
N SER A 110 -11.46 26.00 -5.03
CA SER A 110 -11.15 24.77 -5.75
C SER A 110 -12.38 23.93 -6.04
N ASP A 111 -12.26 23.02 -7.02
CA ASP A 111 -13.19 21.89 -7.07
C ASP A 111 -13.03 21.03 -5.80
N PRO A 112 -14.11 20.38 -5.33
CA PRO A 112 -14.04 19.48 -4.19
C PRO A 112 -13.23 18.23 -4.54
N ILE A 113 -12.40 17.77 -3.60
CA ILE A 113 -11.78 16.44 -3.63
C ILE A 113 -12.36 15.56 -2.53
N THR A 114 -12.42 14.25 -2.77
CA THR A 114 -12.93 13.27 -1.81
C THR A 114 -11.80 12.36 -1.34
N ILE A 115 -11.64 12.26 -0.03
CA ILE A 115 -10.75 11.31 0.63
C ILE A 115 -11.62 10.19 1.21
N LYS A 116 -11.30 8.95 0.84
CA LYS A 116 -11.92 7.76 1.42
C LYS A 116 -11.11 7.32 2.64
N VAL A 117 -11.76 7.21 3.79
CA VAL A 117 -11.16 6.65 5.00
C VAL A 117 -11.80 5.29 5.25
N ASP A 118 -10.98 4.25 5.29
CA ASP A 118 -11.40 2.94 5.78
C ASP A 118 -10.97 2.76 7.24
N VAL A 119 -11.58 1.80 7.95
CA VAL A 119 -11.09 1.43 9.27
C VAL A 119 -9.69 0.84 9.14
N ASP A 120 -8.74 1.26 10.00
CA ASP A 120 -7.52 0.49 10.24
C ASP A 120 -7.92 -0.82 10.92
N SER A 121 -8.38 -1.78 10.11
CA SER A 121 -8.63 -3.12 10.59
C SER A 121 -7.27 -3.79 10.64
N LYS A 122 -6.68 -3.78 11.85
CA LYS A 122 -5.69 -4.77 12.27
C LYS A 122 -6.05 -6.12 11.61
N PRO A 123 -5.06 -6.83 11.04
CA PRO A 123 -5.32 -8.11 10.40
C PRO A 123 -6.11 -9.00 11.34
N ASN A 124 -7.34 -9.36 10.95
CA ASN A 124 -8.18 -10.24 11.73
C ASN A 124 -7.85 -11.70 11.40
N GLY A 125 -7.50 -12.49 12.41
CA GLY A 125 -7.34 -13.92 12.25
C GLY A 125 -7.54 -14.66 13.54
N GLN A 126 -7.49 -15.98 13.44
CA GLN A 126 -7.59 -16.88 14.57
C GLN A 126 -6.50 -17.94 14.43
N GLY A 127 -5.80 -18.17 15.54
CA GLY A 127 -4.73 -19.14 15.57
C GLY A 127 -4.06 -19.22 16.92
N TYR A 128 -3.15 -20.17 17.01
CA TYR A 128 -2.33 -20.38 18.17
C TYR A 128 -0.96 -20.91 17.73
N PHE A 129 -0.01 -20.82 18.63
CA PHE A 129 1.18 -21.63 18.55
C PHE A 129 1.47 -22.29 19.89
N LYS A 130 2.17 -23.40 19.84
CA LYS A 130 2.64 -24.16 20.99
C LYS A 130 4.15 -24.27 20.90
N HIS A 131 4.84 -23.84 21.96
CA HIS A 131 6.28 -23.94 22.10
C HIS A 131 6.61 -24.55 23.46
N LYS A 132 7.38 -25.65 23.48
CA LYS A 132 7.82 -26.34 24.71
C LYS A 132 6.69 -26.62 25.72
N GLY A 133 5.52 -27.03 25.22
CA GLY A 133 4.37 -27.38 26.05
C GLY A 133 3.39 -26.22 26.34
N THR A 134 3.80 -24.96 26.14
CA THR A 134 2.97 -23.78 26.40
C THR A 134 2.25 -23.34 25.12
N THR A 135 0.97 -23.02 25.23
CA THR A 135 0.14 -22.50 24.13
C THR A 135 -0.04 -20.99 24.26
N TYR A 136 0.08 -20.29 23.14
CA TYR A 136 -0.06 -18.85 22.98
C TYR A 136 -1.10 -18.57 21.89
N ASN A 137 -1.93 -17.55 22.10
CA ASN A 137 -2.92 -17.15 21.09
C ASN A 137 -2.28 -16.15 20.14
N ILE A 138 -2.65 -16.20 18.86
CA ILE A 138 -2.13 -15.27 17.87
C ILE A 138 -3.14 -14.14 17.70
N ASP A 139 -2.76 -12.94 18.13
CA ASP A 139 -3.57 -11.72 17.99
C ASP A 139 -3.24 -10.96 16.69
N VAL A 140 -2.01 -11.08 16.20
CA VAL A 140 -1.50 -10.36 15.02
C VAL A 140 -0.75 -11.32 14.11
N GLY A 141 -1.06 -11.28 12.81
CA GLY A 141 -0.32 -11.95 11.74
C GLY A 141 0.19 -10.92 10.73
N GLU A 142 1.49 -10.96 10.47
CA GLU A 142 2.17 -10.04 9.54
C GLU A 142 3.10 -10.82 8.62
N ILE A 143 3.30 -10.31 7.43
CA ILE A 143 4.28 -10.82 6.48
C ILE A 143 5.14 -9.66 6.02
N PHE A 144 6.43 -9.90 5.85
CA PHE A 144 7.41 -8.92 5.43
C PHE A 144 8.18 -9.49 4.25
N PHE A 145 8.51 -8.61 3.31
CA PHE A 145 9.47 -8.86 2.25
C PHE A 145 10.76 -8.18 2.71
N ASP A 146 11.76 -8.98 3.08
CA ASP A 146 12.99 -8.46 3.68
C ASP A 146 14.02 -8.03 2.61
N GLY A 147 13.72 -8.26 1.32
CA GLY A 147 14.56 -7.88 0.19
C GLY A 147 15.03 -9.06 -0.67
N PHE A 148 15.97 -8.77 -1.58
CA PHE A 148 16.61 -9.76 -2.45
C PHE A 148 18.02 -10.09 -1.97
N PHE A 149 18.38 -11.36 -2.03
CA PHE A 149 19.68 -11.88 -1.57
C PHE A 149 20.33 -12.73 -2.65
N ASP A 150 21.65 -12.68 -2.73
CA ASP A 150 22.47 -13.59 -3.53
C ASP A 150 22.64 -14.91 -2.75
N LEU A 151 22.40 -16.05 -3.42
CA LEU A 151 22.59 -17.36 -2.77
C LEU A 151 24.07 -17.68 -2.52
N ASP A 152 24.95 -17.09 -3.33
CA ASP A 152 26.40 -17.15 -3.17
C ASP A 152 26.95 -15.74 -3.37
N GLU A 153 27.36 -15.09 -2.27
CA GLU A 153 27.88 -13.72 -2.30
C GLU A 153 29.22 -13.60 -3.06
N GLU A 154 29.91 -14.71 -3.31
CA GLU A 154 31.17 -14.72 -4.06
C GLU A 154 30.98 -14.88 -5.58
N ASP A 155 29.80 -15.31 -6.04
CA ASP A 155 29.47 -15.46 -7.46
C ASP A 155 28.47 -14.39 -7.90
N GLU A 156 28.94 -13.41 -8.67
CA GLU A 156 28.12 -12.34 -9.26
C GLU A 156 27.00 -12.87 -10.18
N ASN A 157 27.08 -14.13 -10.62
CA ASN A 157 26.04 -14.79 -11.42
C ASN A 157 25.15 -15.72 -10.60
N SER A 158 25.29 -15.72 -9.26
CA SER A 158 24.44 -16.53 -8.41
C SER A 158 22.98 -16.13 -8.57
N ALA A 159 22.09 -17.11 -8.45
CA ALA A 159 20.67 -16.82 -8.53
C ALA A 159 20.25 -15.99 -7.31
N LYS A 160 19.48 -14.92 -7.55
CA LYS A 160 18.85 -14.19 -6.46
C LYS A 160 17.59 -14.89 -5.95
N VAL A 161 17.38 -14.77 -4.65
CA VAL A 161 16.16 -15.16 -3.96
C VAL A 161 15.53 -13.97 -3.26
N SER A 162 14.24 -14.05 -3.00
CA SER A 162 13.51 -13.13 -2.13
C SER A 162 13.50 -13.67 -0.71
N SER A 163 13.86 -12.84 0.28
CA SER A 163 13.72 -13.18 1.71
C SER A 163 12.37 -12.71 2.21
N TRP A 164 11.76 -13.55 3.03
CA TRP A 164 10.45 -13.31 3.59
C TRP A 164 10.42 -13.70 5.06
N THR A 165 9.63 -12.94 5.81
CA THR A 165 9.38 -13.19 7.22
C THR A 165 7.89 -13.16 7.48
N VAL A 166 7.35 -14.24 8.05
CA VAL A 166 5.99 -14.30 8.56
C VAL A 166 6.05 -14.18 10.08
N ARG A 167 5.37 -13.20 10.64
CA ARG A 167 5.41 -12.86 12.07
C ARG A 167 4.06 -13.11 12.74
N HIS A 168 4.09 -13.71 13.92
CA HIS A 168 2.91 -13.91 14.76
C HIS A 168 3.18 -13.45 16.18
N THR A 169 2.25 -12.68 16.73
CA THR A 169 2.41 -12.11 18.08
C THR A 169 1.21 -12.45 18.95
N ASP A 170 1.49 -12.94 20.16
CA ASP A 170 0.55 -12.99 21.29
C ASP A 170 0.73 -11.68 22.09
N LEU A 171 -0.22 -10.75 21.97
CA LEU A 171 -0.14 -9.42 22.59
C LEU A 171 -0.36 -9.48 24.11
N LYS A 172 -0.93 -10.56 24.64
CA LYS A 172 -1.14 -10.72 26.08
C LYS A 172 0.16 -11.08 26.79
N THR A 173 0.99 -11.88 26.15
CA THR A 173 2.24 -12.41 26.72
C THR A 173 3.48 -11.80 26.10
N ASN A 174 3.32 -10.97 25.07
CA ASN A 174 4.40 -10.40 24.24
C ASN A 174 5.27 -11.47 23.58
N TYR A 175 4.75 -12.68 23.42
CA TYR A 175 5.46 -13.78 22.79
C TYR A 175 5.33 -13.67 21.28
N ILE A 176 6.43 -13.89 20.57
CA ILE A 176 6.52 -13.62 19.14
C ILE A 176 7.23 -14.74 18.41
N ILE A 177 6.76 -15.02 17.20
CA ILE A 177 7.37 -15.98 16.29
C ILE A 177 7.69 -15.29 14.98
N TYR A 178 8.87 -15.63 14.46
CA TYR A 178 9.28 -15.31 13.11
C TYR A 178 9.48 -16.63 12.36
N PHE A 179 8.73 -16.81 11.28
CA PHE A 179 8.94 -17.85 10.29
C PHE A 179 9.60 -17.23 9.06
N MET A 180 10.91 -17.40 8.98
CA MET A 180 11.79 -16.80 7.97
C MET A 180 12.13 -17.85 6.91
N PHE A 181 12.14 -17.44 5.65
CA PHE A 181 12.47 -18.34 4.54
C PHE A 181 12.81 -17.56 3.27
N PHE A 182 13.35 -18.27 2.29
CA PHE A 182 13.54 -17.75 0.93
C PHE A 182 12.46 -18.25 -0.03
N ALA A 183 12.20 -17.47 -1.06
CA ALA A 183 11.39 -17.86 -2.21
C ALA A 183 12.03 -17.36 -3.51
N PRO A 184 11.70 -17.93 -4.68
CA PRO A 184 12.28 -17.52 -5.96
C PRO A 184 12.08 -16.02 -6.26
N ALA A 185 13.10 -15.41 -6.86
CA ALA A 185 13.01 -14.12 -7.51
C ALA A 185 13.12 -14.26 -9.03
N ILE A 186 12.51 -13.35 -9.78
CA ILE A 186 12.51 -13.33 -11.25
C ILE A 186 13.22 -12.06 -11.74
N LEU A 187 14.34 -12.25 -12.42
CA LEU A 187 15.04 -11.19 -13.16
C LEU A 187 14.13 -10.65 -14.29
N GLN A 188 13.93 -9.34 -14.31
CA GLN A 188 13.16 -8.61 -15.31
C GLN A 188 14.06 -8.14 -16.48
N GLU A 189 13.44 -7.64 -17.56
CA GLU A 189 14.17 -7.14 -18.74
C GLU A 189 15.01 -5.88 -18.44
N ASP A 190 14.64 -5.11 -17.41
CA ASP A 190 15.33 -3.89 -16.96
C ASP A 190 16.40 -4.16 -15.91
N GLU A 191 16.83 -5.42 -15.77
CA GLU A 191 17.82 -5.89 -14.80
C GLU A 191 17.39 -5.76 -13.32
N THR A 192 16.11 -5.42 -13.06
CA THR A 192 15.54 -5.46 -11.71
C THR A 192 15.03 -6.86 -11.36
N TYR A 193 14.73 -7.08 -10.08
CA TYR A 193 14.16 -8.34 -9.61
C TYR A 193 12.74 -8.15 -9.13
N LYS A 194 11.89 -9.14 -9.43
CA LYS A 194 10.53 -9.25 -8.91
C LYS A 194 10.42 -10.50 -8.05
N TYR A 195 9.89 -10.36 -6.84
CA TYR A 195 9.65 -11.51 -5.99
C TYR A 195 8.49 -12.38 -6.52
N VAL A 196 8.52 -13.67 -6.19
CA VAL A 196 7.37 -14.57 -6.32
C VAL A 196 6.73 -14.71 -4.95
N LEU A 197 5.41 -14.53 -4.85
CA LEU A 197 4.72 -14.71 -3.57
C LEU A 197 4.97 -16.13 -3.02
N PRO A 198 5.34 -16.24 -1.73
CA PRO A 198 5.68 -17.52 -1.16
C PRO A 198 4.43 -18.38 -0.92
N ASN A 199 4.62 -19.67 -1.10
CA ASN A 199 3.65 -20.73 -0.86
C ASN A 199 4.38 -22.01 -0.47
N THR A 200 3.64 -23.05 -0.13
CA THR A 200 4.21 -24.31 0.36
C THR A 200 5.24 -24.94 -0.61
N GLU A 201 5.09 -24.75 -1.92
CA GLU A 201 5.91 -25.44 -2.92
C GLU A 201 7.18 -24.67 -3.31
N ASN A 202 7.31 -23.40 -2.95
CA ASN A 202 8.43 -22.55 -3.35
C ASN A 202 9.20 -21.93 -2.18
N ILE A 203 9.01 -22.45 -0.96
CA ILE A 203 9.75 -22.03 0.22
C ILE A 203 11.05 -22.84 0.34
N GLU A 204 12.14 -22.12 0.60
CA GLU A 204 13.46 -22.69 0.84
C GLU A 204 14.03 -22.24 2.18
N SER A 205 14.85 -23.11 2.78
CA SER A 205 15.54 -22.86 4.07
C SER A 205 14.64 -22.32 5.20
N PRO A 206 13.48 -22.95 5.46
CA PRO A 206 12.56 -22.49 6.50
C PRO A 206 13.23 -22.50 7.88
N THR A 207 13.13 -21.37 8.57
CA THR A 207 13.66 -21.18 9.93
C THR A 207 12.60 -20.54 10.81
N ILE A 208 12.48 -21.03 12.04
CA ILE A 208 11.64 -20.43 13.07
C ILE A 208 12.53 -19.82 14.14
N MET A 209 12.30 -18.55 14.45
CA MET A 209 12.82 -17.91 15.65
C MET A 209 11.66 -17.63 16.60
N VAL A 210 11.81 -18.06 17.85
CA VAL A 210 10.84 -17.77 18.91
C VAL A 210 11.46 -16.75 19.85
N GLY A 211 10.71 -15.70 20.17
CA GLY A 211 11.16 -14.60 21.02
C GLY A 211 10.09 -14.11 21.97
N GLU A 212 10.47 -13.18 22.82
CA GLU A 212 9.61 -12.42 23.71
C GLU A 212 9.99 -10.94 23.60
N ILE A 213 9.02 -10.05 23.53
CA ILE A 213 9.24 -8.60 23.52
C ILE A 213 9.30 -8.12 24.97
N ASP A 214 10.42 -7.53 25.37
CA ASP A 214 10.59 -7.00 26.72
C ASP A 214 9.91 -5.63 26.93
N SER A 215 10.06 -5.06 28.13
CA SER A 215 9.44 -3.77 28.47
C SER A 215 9.96 -2.59 27.66
N ASP A 216 11.14 -2.72 27.06
CA ASP A 216 11.78 -1.69 26.24
C ASP A 216 11.48 -1.90 24.74
N GLY A 217 10.68 -2.92 24.40
CA GLY A 217 10.34 -3.26 23.02
C GLY A 217 11.40 -4.10 22.30
N GLN A 218 12.43 -4.59 23.01
CA GLN A 218 13.48 -5.42 22.41
C GLN A 218 13.05 -6.89 22.35
N ILE A 219 13.51 -7.59 21.31
CA ILE A 219 13.23 -9.01 21.13
C ILE A 219 14.30 -9.83 21.85
N ILE A 220 13.89 -10.55 22.89
CA ILE A 220 14.72 -11.53 23.58
C ILE A 220 14.50 -12.89 22.93
N ILE A 221 15.49 -13.37 22.19
CA ILE A 221 15.41 -14.66 21.49
C ILE A 221 15.42 -15.82 22.50
N LYS A 222 14.45 -16.73 22.36
CA LYS A 222 14.27 -17.88 23.25
C LYS A 222 14.62 -19.21 22.58
N ASP A 223 14.46 -19.31 21.27
CA ASP A 223 14.75 -20.55 20.53
C ASP A 223 14.93 -20.31 19.03
N PHE A 224 15.60 -21.26 18.38
CA PHE A 224 15.75 -21.36 16.93
C PHE A 224 15.48 -22.79 16.46
N ILE A 225 14.61 -22.95 15.47
CA ILE A 225 14.26 -24.24 14.89
C ILE A 225 14.50 -24.17 13.38
N THR A 226 15.53 -24.87 12.91
CA THR A 226 16.03 -24.79 11.52
C THR A 226 15.92 -26.11 10.76
N SER A 227 15.42 -27.18 11.39
CA SER A 227 15.38 -28.51 10.78
C SER A 227 14.10 -29.26 11.11
N ASN A 228 13.76 -30.21 10.23
CA ASN A 228 12.58 -31.07 10.37
C ASN A 228 11.26 -30.29 10.55
N LEU A 229 11.08 -29.21 9.80
CA LEU A 229 9.84 -28.45 9.80
C LEU A 229 8.88 -29.04 8.76
N ASN A 230 7.67 -29.41 9.18
CA ASN A 230 6.55 -29.60 8.28
C ASN A 230 5.76 -28.30 8.24
N TYR A 231 5.58 -27.72 7.07
CA TYR A 231 4.87 -26.47 6.93
C TYR A 231 3.88 -26.49 5.77
N ASN A 232 2.87 -25.65 5.87
CA ASN A 232 1.94 -25.32 4.81
C ASN A 232 1.67 -23.82 4.90
N LEU A 233 2.15 -23.06 3.92
CA LEU A 233 1.86 -21.63 3.77
C LEU A 233 0.99 -21.44 2.53
N ASN A 234 -0.10 -20.71 2.70
CA ASN A 234 -0.96 -20.27 1.62
C ASN A 234 -1.24 -18.78 1.80
N ILE A 235 -0.65 -17.96 0.92
CA ILE A 235 -0.97 -16.56 0.80
C ILE A 235 -1.97 -16.42 -0.34
N GLY A 236 -3.20 -16.06 0.03
CA GLY A 236 -4.30 -15.84 -0.89
C GLY A 236 -4.24 -14.50 -1.60
N LYS A 237 -5.38 -14.03 -2.06
CA LYS A 237 -5.49 -12.73 -2.73
C LYS A 237 -5.40 -11.59 -1.70
N MET A 238 -4.79 -10.49 -2.14
CA MET A 238 -4.95 -9.20 -1.47
C MET A 238 -6.44 -8.85 -1.43
N ILE A 239 -6.94 -8.48 -0.26
CA ILE A 239 -8.35 -8.14 -0.01
C ILE A 239 -8.53 -6.62 0.02
N ARG A 240 -7.56 -5.90 0.59
CA ARG A 240 -7.44 -4.44 0.66
C ARG A 240 -5.95 -4.08 0.67
N LYS A 241 -5.61 -2.78 0.52
CA LYS A 241 -4.22 -2.29 0.53
C LYS A 241 -3.48 -2.95 1.71
N ASP A 242 -2.36 -3.59 1.38
CA ASP A 242 -1.45 -4.25 2.33
C ASP A 242 -2.05 -5.39 3.16
N ILE A 243 -3.23 -5.93 2.83
CA ILE A 243 -3.84 -7.03 3.59
C ILE A 243 -4.18 -8.22 2.69
N TYR A 244 -3.68 -9.38 3.07
CA TYR A 244 -3.88 -10.66 2.38
C TYR A 244 -4.64 -11.64 3.25
N ASN A 245 -5.58 -12.40 2.68
CA ASN A 245 -6.06 -13.61 3.34
C ASN A 245 -4.95 -14.66 3.24
N ALA A 246 -4.50 -15.21 4.36
CA ALA A 246 -3.53 -16.29 4.35
C ALA A 246 -3.76 -17.29 5.49
N SER A 247 -3.19 -18.47 5.31
CA SER A 247 -3.15 -19.50 6.33
C SER A 247 -1.75 -20.08 6.41
N VAL A 248 -1.33 -20.40 7.62
CA VAL A 248 -0.06 -21.03 7.89
C VAL A 248 -0.28 -22.17 8.88
N LYS A 249 0.37 -23.30 8.63
CA LYS A 249 0.53 -24.39 9.58
C LYS A 249 1.98 -24.76 9.62
N ILE A 250 2.57 -24.86 10.80
CA ILE A 250 3.96 -25.29 10.97
C ILE A 250 4.00 -26.28 12.13
N SER A 251 4.77 -27.35 12.00
CA SER A 251 4.97 -28.31 13.07
C SER A 251 6.31 -29.00 12.96
N THR A 252 6.86 -29.39 14.10
CA THR A 252 7.96 -30.36 14.16
C THR A 252 7.38 -31.78 14.34
N PRO A 253 8.09 -32.84 13.91
CA PRO A 253 7.71 -34.22 14.18
C PRO A 253 7.41 -34.49 15.65
N ALA A 254 6.48 -35.41 15.90
CA ALA A 254 6.22 -35.91 17.23
C ALA A 254 7.51 -36.45 17.86
N ASN A 255 7.77 -36.07 19.13
CA ASN A 255 9.00 -36.39 19.87
C ASN A 255 10.27 -35.64 19.43
N SER A 256 10.16 -34.56 18.64
CA SER A 256 11.26 -33.62 18.49
C SER A 256 11.65 -33.02 19.85
N ALA A 257 12.95 -32.86 20.10
CA ALA A 257 13.45 -32.13 21.26
C ALA A 257 13.01 -30.65 21.25
N GLN A 258 12.64 -30.13 20.08
CA GLN A 258 12.11 -28.80 19.85
C GLN A 258 10.63 -28.89 19.46
N GLU A 259 9.77 -29.36 20.37
CA GLU A 259 8.32 -29.43 20.10
C GLU A 259 7.77 -28.04 19.77
N PHE A 260 7.28 -27.91 18.53
CA PHE A 260 6.64 -26.70 18.04
C PHE A 260 5.43 -27.03 17.16
N ASN A 261 4.37 -26.26 17.32
CA ASN A 261 3.19 -26.29 16.46
C ASN A 261 2.67 -24.86 16.30
N LEU A 262 2.25 -24.48 15.10
CA LEU A 262 1.61 -23.21 14.81
C LEU A 262 0.47 -23.47 13.82
N GLU A 263 -0.70 -22.92 14.10
CA GLU A 263 -1.83 -22.89 13.17
C GLU A 263 -2.46 -21.50 13.22
N TYR A 264 -2.52 -20.83 12.07
CA TYR A 264 -3.17 -19.54 11.94
C TYR A 264 -3.91 -19.44 10.61
N THR A 265 -5.09 -18.86 10.62
CA THR A 265 -5.87 -18.53 9.43
C THR A 265 -6.54 -17.18 9.64
N GLY A 266 -6.36 -16.28 8.69
CA GLY A 266 -6.90 -14.93 8.77
C GLY A 266 -6.24 -14.00 7.79
N GLU A 267 -6.24 -12.73 8.14
CA GLU A 267 -5.62 -11.65 7.40
C GLU A 267 -4.16 -11.50 7.83
N TYR A 268 -3.31 -11.10 6.90
CA TYR A 268 -1.92 -10.72 7.16
C TYR A 268 -1.70 -9.32 6.64
N TYR A 269 -1.08 -8.50 7.47
CA TYR A 269 -0.57 -7.21 7.05
C TYR A 269 0.79 -7.38 6.35
N PHE A 270 0.89 -6.83 5.14
CA PHE A 270 2.08 -6.81 4.30
C PHE A 270 2.42 -5.35 4.02
N PRO A 271 3.16 -4.67 4.91
CA PRO A 271 3.57 -3.29 4.66
C PRO A 271 4.41 -3.27 3.39
N GLN A 272 3.91 -2.63 2.34
CA GLN A 272 4.76 -2.28 1.21
C GLN A 272 5.65 -1.12 1.66
N GLU A 273 6.97 -1.28 1.54
CA GLU A 273 7.86 -0.13 1.57
C GLU A 273 7.65 0.66 0.26
N ASP A 274 7.25 1.93 0.37
CA ASP A 274 7.10 2.86 -0.76
C ASP A 274 8.44 3.14 -1.48
#